data_AF-A0A7C1IKE9-F1
#
_entry.id   AF-A0A7C1IKE9-F1
#
_cell.length_a   1.000
_cell.length_b   1.000
_cell.length_c   1.000
_cell.angle_alpha   90.00
_cell.angle_beta   90.00
_cell.angle_gamma   90.00
#
_symmetry.space_group_name_H-M   'P 1'
#
loop_
_entity.id
_entity.type
_entity.pdbx_description
1 polymer ?
#
loop_
_entity_poly.entity_id
_entity_poly.type
_entity_poly.pdbx_seq_one_letter_code
_entity_poly.pdbx_strand_id
1 'polypeptide(L)'
;MTGQDSNPSSASSASLQRRIRQLEEQVAALTSIRHHFDAVFNHPHSFVGILDREGAVLRENQAEQADIRGKPFWETPWWTHSPPLQDKLRRHVQQRHGYPQGVKEDIFGERFRYGEEAGTGLGLYIVKKTVERYGGNVAVEDNRPQGTVFVLHLRRAHP
;
A
#
# COMPACT_ATOMS: atom_id res chain seq x y z
N MET A 1 -13.11 9.69 -62.32
CA MET A 1 -13.41 8.69 -61.27
C MET A 1 -12.23 7.74 -61.20
N THR A 2 -12.02 7.11 -60.03
CA THR A 2 -10.91 6.23 -59.58
C THR A 2 -9.83 7.00 -58.82
N GLY A 3 -9.58 6.80 -57.53
CA GLY A 3 -10.01 5.78 -56.59
C GLY A 3 -8.91 5.79 -55.53
N GLN A 4 -9.17 6.51 -54.44
CA GLN A 4 -8.16 6.85 -53.43
C GLN A 4 -8.02 5.64 -52.50
N ASP A 5 -7.10 4.74 -52.84
CA ASP A 5 -6.77 3.55 -52.06
C ASP A 5 -6.20 3.97 -50.70
N SER A 6 -7.09 3.98 -49.73
CA SER A 6 -6.81 4.28 -48.33
C SER A 6 -6.17 3.04 -47.72
N ASN A 7 -4.85 2.98 -47.68
CA ASN A 7 -4.07 1.83 -47.18
C ASN A 7 -4.37 1.57 -45.68
N PRO A 8 -5.03 0.45 -45.31
CA PRO A 8 -5.37 0.13 -43.92
C PRO A 8 -4.16 -0.28 -43.07
N SER A 9 -3.00 -0.55 -43.68
CA SER A 9 -1.81 -1.05 -42.99
C SER A 9 -1.06 0.01 -42.16
N SER A 10 -1.18 1.30 -42.51
CA SER A 10 -0.51 2.39 -41.79
C SER A 10 -1.18 2.69 -40.43
N ALA A 11 -2.51 2.60 -40.37
CA ALA A 11 -3.28 2.84 -39.16
C ALA A 11 -3.03 1.75 -38.09
N SER A 12 -2.94 0.48 -38.49
CA SER A 12 -2.68 -0.65 -37.59
C SER A 12 -1.26 -0.61 -37.00
N SER A 13 -0.25 -0.28 -37.81
CA SER A 13 1.14 -0.12 -37.35
C SER A 13 1.29 1.05 -36.36
N ALA A 14 0.62 2.18 -36.63
CA ALA A 14 0.63 3.34 -35.74
C ALA A 14 -0.11 3.09 -34.41
N SER A 15 -1.16 2.26 -34.39
CA SER A 15 -1.79 1.82 -33.13
C SER A 15 -0.93 0.85 -32.34
N LEU A 16 -0.20 -0.06 -33.01
CA LEU A 16 0.68 -1.02 -32.36
C LEU A 16 1.87 -0.31 -31.68
N GLN A 17 2.50 0.63 -32.39
CA GLN A 17 3.61 1.42 -31.85
C GLN A 17 3.18 2.27 -30.64
N ARG A 18 1.98 2.85 -30.67
CA ARG A 18 1.42 3.55 -29.50
C ARG A 18 1.19 2.61 -28.32
N ARG A 19 0.71 1.39 -28.56
CA ARG A 19 0.51 0.40 -27.50
C ARG A 19 1.83 -0.09 -26.90
N ILE A 20 2.86 -0.27 -27.72
CA ILE A 20 4.21 -0.64 -27.26
C ILE A 20 4.77 0.46 -26.35
N ARG A 21 4.77 1.72 -26.80
CA ARG A 21 5.22 2.85 -25.98
C ARG A 21 4.44 2.95 -24.66
N GLN A 22 3.12 2.79 -24.70
CA GLN A 22 2.28 2.81 -23.50
C GLN A 22 2.63 1.66 -22.54
N LEU A 23 2.90 0.46 -23.04
CA LEU A 23 3.33 -0.67 -22.22
C LEU A 23 4.71 -0.44 -21.60
N GLU A 24 5.66 0.11 -22.36
CA GLU A 24 7.00 0.46 -21.88
C GLU A 24 6.93 1.49 -20.74
N GLU A 25 6.10 2.53 -20.90
CA GLU A 25 5.86 3.54 -19.85
C GLU A 25 5.21 2.93 -18.60
N GLN A 26 4.23 2.04 -18.77
CA GLN A 26 3.61 1.32 -17.65
C GLN A 26 4.61 0.41 -16.92
N VAL A 27 5.46 -0.31 -17.64
CA VAL A 27 6.51 -1.15 -17.06
C VAL A 27 7.55 -0.30 -16.33
N ALA A 28 7.97 0.83 -16.89
CA ALA A 28 8.91 1.74 -16.26
C ALA A 28 8.33 2.33 -14.97
N ALA A 29 7.07 2.78 -15.00
CA ALA A 29 6.36 3.31 -13.83
C ALA A 29 6.21 2.24 -12.72
N LEU A 30 5.78 1.03 -13.07
CA LEU A 30 5.68 -0.09 -12.13
C LEU A 30 7.04 -0.46 -11.52
N THR A 31 8.10 -0.42 -12.33
CA THR A 31 9.46 -0.70 -11.88
C THR A 31 9.94 0.37 -10.90
N SER A 32 9.69 1.66 -11.18
CA SER A 32 10.01 2.76 -10.26
C SER A 32 9.26 2.66 -8.94
N ILE A 33 7.96 2.37 -8.97
CA ILE A 33 7.15 2.17 -7.76
C ILE A 33 7.69 0.98 -6.95
N ARG A 34 8.01 -0.13 -7.62
CA ARG A 34 8.59 -1.31 -6.98
C ARG A 34 9.92 -1.00 -6.30
N HIS A 35 10.82 -0.26 -6.96
CA HIS A 35 12.10 0.11 -6.37
C HIS A 35 11.96 1.05 -5.17
N HIS A 36 11.07 2.04 -5.22
CA HIS A 36 10.79 2.88 -4.06
C HIS A 36 10.21 2.07 -2.89
N PHE A 37 9.28 1.15 -3.18
CA PHE A 37 8.76 0.25 -2.18
C PHE A 37 9.88 -0.60 -1.56
N ASP A 38 10.70 -1.26 -2.37
CA ASP A 38 11.76 -2.15 -1.87
C ASP A 38 12.83 -1.38 -1.08
N ALA A 39 13.13 -0.13 -1.45
CA ALA A 39 14.07 0.72 -0.72
C ALA A 39 13.56 1.12 0.68
N VAL A 40 12.26 1.40 0.81
CA VAL A 40 11.63 1.68 2.11
C VAL A 40 11.44 0.39 2.91
N PHE A 41 11.00 -0.67 2.25
CA PHE A 41 10.69 -1.95 2.86
C PHE A 41 11.93 -2.64 3.40
N ASN A 42 13.06 -2.64 2.68
CA ASN A 42 14.29 -3.34 3.11
C ASN A 42 15.29 -2.44 3.85
N HIS A 43 14.82 -1.41 4.57
CA HIS A 43 15.71 -0.52 5.30
C HIS A 43 16.37 -1.24 6.50
N PRO A 44 17.71 -1.17 6.68
CA PRO A 44 18.47 -2.04 7.61
C PRO A 44 18.18 -1.85 9.11
N HIS A 45 17.37 -0.85 9.48
CA HIS A 45 17.10 -0.50 10.89
C HIS A 45 15.62 -0.57 11.27
N SER A 46 14.77 -1.14 10.42
CA SER A 46 13.34 -1.27 10.71
C SER A 46 12.85 -2.63 10.29
N PHE A 47 12.19 -3.35 11.19
CA PHE A 47 11.44 -4.54 10.83
C PHE A 47 10.09 -4.12 10.23
N VAL A 48 9.75 -4.67 9.07
CA VAL A 48 8.48 -4.39 8.37
C VAL A 48 7.84 -5.72 7.96
N GLY A 49 6.63 -5.95 8.45
CA GLY A 49 5.76 -7.06 8.05
C GLY A 49 4.49 -6.55 7.37
N ILE A 50 4.17 -7.08 6.20
CA ILE A 50 2.87 -6.95 5.54
C ILE A 50 2.02 -8.14 5.95
N LEU A 51 0.84 -7.85 6.50
CA LEU A 51 -0.13 -8.84 6.93
C LEU A 51 -1.40 -8.73 6.07
N ASP A 52 -2.13 -9.84 5.94
CA ASP A 52 -3.51 -9.78 5.45
C ASP A 52 -4.48 -9.28 6.55
N ARG A 53 -5.78 -9.27 6.25
CA ARG A 53 -6.82 -8.77 7.17
C ARG A 53 -7.03 -9.69 8.37
N GLU A 54 -6.61 -10.93 8.27
CA GLU A 54 -6.73 -11.97 9.29
C GLU A 54 -5.46 -12.05 10.16
N GLY A 55 -4.41 -11.31 9.79
CA GLY A 55 -3.15 -11.24 10.50
C GLY A 55 -2.09 -12.19 10.00
N ALA A 56 -2.33 -12.89 8.89
CA ALA A 56 -1.35 -13.80 8.31
C ALA A 56 -0.24 -13.02 7.60
N VAL A 57 1.01 -13.46 7.76
CA VAL A 57 2.17 -12.80 7.14
C VAL A 57 2.15 -13.01 5.63
N LEU A 58 2.04 -11.92 4.87
CA LEU A 58 2.18 -11.94 3.42
C LEU A 58 3.64 -11.74 3.00
N ARG A 59 4.36 -10.83 3.67
CA ARG A 59 5.75 -10.52 3.38
C ARG A 59 6.44 -9.84 4.55
N GLU A 60 7.70 -10.17 4.76
CA GLU A 60 8.60 -9.58 5.76
C GLU A 60 9.90 -9.12 5.08
N ASN A 61 10.54 -8.11 5.65
CA ASN A 61 11.83 -7.60 5.16
C ASN A 61 13.05 -8.24 5.82
N GLN A 62 12.84 -9.00 6.91
CA GLN A 62 13.86 -9.80 7.58
C GLN A 62 13.42 -11.27 7.56
N ALA A 63 13.92 -12.00 6.57
CA ALA A 63 13.61 -13.41 6.35
C ALA A 63 14.76 -14.29 6.82
N GLU A 64 14.94 -14.42 8.14
CA GLU A 64 15.74 -15.54 8.68
C GLU A 64 14.89 -16.82 8.60
N GLN A 65 14.96 -17.47 7.42
CA GLN A 65 14.68 -18.88 7.07
C GLN A 65 13.46 -19.63 7.65
N ALA A 66 12.55 -19.00 8.37
CA ALA A 66 11.31 -19.65 8.80
C ALA A 66 10.24 -19.50 7.72
N ASP A 67 9.61 -20.60 7.32
CA ASP A 67 8.40 -20.57 6.50
C ASP A 67 7.25 -19.98 7.34
N ILE A 68 7.16 -18.64 7.37
CA ILE A 68 6.17 -17.89 8.15
C ILE A 68 5.06 -17.32 7.30
N ARG A 69 5.18 -17.40 5.96
CA ARG A 69 4.14 -16.88 5.07
C ARG A 69 2.84 -17.64 5.26
N GLY A 70 1.74 -16.90 5.33
CA GLY A 70 0.42 -17.44 5.63
C GLY A 70 0.20 -17.82 7.10
N LYS A 71 1.24 -17.77 7.96
CA LYS A 71 1.07 -18.00 9.40
C LYS A 71 0.61 -16.72 10.10
N PRO A 72 -0.20 -16.83 11.16
CA PRO A 72 -0.55 -15.67 11.96
C PRO A 72 0.69 -14.98 12.53
N PHE A 73 0.72 -13.65 12.46
CA PHE A 73 1.88 -12.86 12.89
C PHE A 73 2.27 -13.12 14.36
N TRP A 74 1.31 -13.35 15.24
CA TRP A 74 1.56 -13.67 16.66
C TRP A 74 2.10 -15.09 16.88
N GLU A 75 2.04 -15.97 15.89
CA GLU A 75 2.59 -17.34 15.93
C GLU A 75 3.99 -17.43 15.32
N THR A 76 4.55 -16.33 14.82
CA THR A 76 5.90 -16.34 14.25
C THR A 76 6.98 -16.51 15.33
N PRO A 77 8.17 -17.04 14.98
CA PRO A 77 9.23 -17.34 15.94
C PRO A 77 9.65 -16.16 16.83
N TRP A 78 9.51 -14.92 16.35
CA TRP A 78 9.89 -13.72 17.08
C TRP A 78 9.19 -13.55 18.42
N TRP A 79 7.99 -14.10 18.60
CA TRP A 79 7.17 -13.88 19.80
C TRP A 79 7.14 -15.08 20.75
N THR A 80 7.76 -16.19 20.36
CA THR A 80 7.73 -17.47 21.10
C THR A 80 8.22 -17.33 22.55
N HIS A 81 9.08 -16.35 22.81
CA HIS A 81 9.61 -16.04 24.13
C HIS A 81 8.62 -15.28 25.04
N SER A 82 7.46 -14.82 24.53
CA SER A 82 6.50 -14.02 25.29
C SER A 82 5.04 -14.34 24.93
N PRO A 83 4.44 -15.36 25.57
CA PRO A 83 3.02 -15.66 25.42
C PRO A 83 2.09 -14.45 25.68
N PRO A 84 2.34 -13.58 26.68
CA PRO A 84 1.52 -12.37 26.87
C PRO A 84 1.57 -11.42 25.66
N LEU A 85 2.71 -11.33 24.97
CA LEU A 85 2.85 -10.50 23.78
C LEU A 85 2.13 -11.14 22.57
N GLN A 86 2.17 -12.46 22.43
CA GLN A 86 1.36 -13.17 21.41
C GLN A 86 -0.12 -12.89 21.59
N ASP A 87 -0.63 -13.03 22.81
CA ASP A 87 -2.04 -12.76 23.13
C ASP A 87 -2.43 -11.31 22.91
N LYS A 88 -1.51 -10.38 23.19
CA LYS A 88 -1.69 -8.97 22.91
C LYS A 88 -1.80 -8.73 21.40
N LEU A 89 -0.85 -9.23 20.61
CA LEU A 89 -0.84 -9.08 19.14
C LEU A 89 -2.09 -9.69 18.50
N ARG A 90 -2.43 -10.93 18.89
CA ARG A 90 -3.64 -11.63 18.43
C ARG A 90 -4.90 -10.82 18.68
N ARG A 91 -5.05 -10.30 19.91
CA ARG A 91 -6.21 -9.46 20.25
C ARG A 91 -6.25 -8.20 19.39
N HIS A 92 -5.16 -7.45 19.27
CA HIS A 92 -5.14 -6.20 18.49
C HIS A 92 -5.49 -6.41 17.01
N VAL A 93 -5.02 -7.50 16.40
CA VAL A 93 -5.36 -7.81 15.00
C VAL A 93 -6.82 -8.23 14.84
N GLN A 94 -7.35 -9.02 15.78
CA GLN A 94 -8.76 -9.45 15.75
C GLN A 94 -9.72 -8.31 16.11
N GLN A 95 -9.26 -7.38 16.95
CA GLN A 95 -9.96 -6.19 17.37
C GLN A 95 -9.97 -5.16 16.24
N ARG A 96 -10.84 -5.35 15.25
CA ARG A 96 -11.06 -4.41 14.14
C ARG A 96 -11.83 -3.18 14.62
N HIS A 97 -11.17 -2.22 15.25
CA HIS A 97 -11.83 -1.00 15.72
C HIS A 97 -11.70 0.08 14.64
N GLY A 98 -12.84 0.68 14.27
CA GLY A 98 -12.81 1.93 13.53
C GLY A 98 -12.27 3.06 14.41
N TYR A 99 -11.80 4.15 13.80
CA TYR A 99 -11.45 5.34 14.54
C TYR A 99 -12.71 6.14 14.91
N PRO A 100 -12.78 6.75 16.11
CA PRO A 100 -13.82 7.73 16.43
C PRO A 100 -13.84 8.88 15.41
N GLN A 101 -15.00 9.50 15.20
CA GLN A 101 -15.17 10.54 14.18
C GLN A 101 -14.18 11.71 14.36
N GLY A 102 -14.03 12.25 15.57
CA GLY A 102 -13.08 13.34 15.83
C GLY A 102 -11.61 12.95 15.60
N VAL A 103 -11.27 11.67 15.72
CA VAL A 103 -9.90 11.18 15.43
C VAL A 103 -9.64 11.15 13.93
N LYS A 104 -10.65 10.78 13.12
CA LYS A 104 -10.54 10.71 11.66
C LYS A 104 -10.25 12.06 11.02
N GLU A 105 -10.77 13.14 11.60
CA GLU A 105 -10.59 14.51 11.11
C GLU A 105 -9.11 14.94 11.20
N ASP A 106 -8.43 14.53 12.27
CA ASP A 106 -7.05 14.91 12.55
C ASP A 106 -6.00 13.84 12.18
N ILE A 107 -6.43 12.64 11.76
CA ILE A 107 -5.56 11.46 11.60
C ILE A 107 -4.39 11.66 10.61
N PHE A 108 -4.53 12.61 9.68
CA PHE A 108 -3.49 12.96 8.71
C PHE A 108 -2.64 14.17 9.12
N GLY A 109 -2.77 14.64 10.36
CA GLY A 109 -1.96 15.72 10.92
C GLY A 109 -0.50 15.31 11.08
N GLU A 110 0.41 16.28 10.94
CA GLU A 110 1.83 16.04 11.22
C GLU A 110 2.03 15.68 12.69
N ARG A 111 2.72 14.57 12.97
CA ARG A 111 2.96 14.07 14.34
C ARG A 111 1.68 13.73 15.11
N PHE A 112 0.55 13.53 14.43
CA PHE A 112 -0.68 13.07 15.06
C PHE A 112 -0.50 11.66 15.65
N ARG A 113 -0.94 11.46 16.90
CA ARG A 113 -0.84 10.19 17.63
C ARG A 113 -2.14 9.88 18.33
N TYR A 114 -2.60 8.64 18.23
CA TYR A 114 -3.82 8.17 18.87
C TYR A 114 -3.61 6.78 19.47
N GLY A 115 -3.90 6.64 20.77
CA GLY A 115 -3.60 5.45 21.56
C GLY A 115 -2.18 5.44 22.15
N GLU A 116 -1.98 4.65 23.20
CA GLU A 116 -0.69 4.59 23.94
C GLU A 116 0.45 3.97 23.12
N GLU A 117 0.12 3.21 22.07
CA GLU A 117 1.09 2.49 21.22
C GLU A 117 1.36 3.20 19.88
N ALA A 118 0.93 4.45 19.74
CA ALA A 118 1.14 5.22 18.53
C ALA A 118 2.64 5.51 18.31
N GLY A 119 3.13 5.20 17.11
CA GLY A 119 4.49 5.53 16.68
C GLY A 119 4.73 7.03 16.50
N THR A 120 5.60 7.40 15.57
CA THR A 120 6.03 8.81 15.40
C THR A 120 4.95 9.77 14.90
N GLY A 121 3.82 9.25 14.39
CA GLY A 121 2.74 10.06 13.82
C GLY A 121 3.05 10.67 12.45
N LEU A 122 4.09 10.18 11.76
CA LEU A 122 4.49 10.71 10.44
C LEU A 122 3.96 9.90 9.26
N GLY A 123 3.57 8.63 9.44
CA GLY A 123 3.20 7.74 8.34
C GLY A 123 2.05 8.27 7.48
N LEU A 124 0.87 8.50 8.09
CA LEU A 124 -0.30 9.01 7.37
C LEU A 124 -0.12 10.44 6.86
N TYR A 125 0.66 11.27 7.57
CA TYR A 125 1.03 12.59 7.09
C TYR A 125 1.85 12.52 5.79
N ILE A 126 2.86 11.65 5.72
CA ILE A 126 3.66 11.44 4.51
C ILE A 126 2.79 10.90 3.37
N VAL A 127 1.85 9.98 3.66
CA VAL A 127 0.88 9.50 2.67
C VAL A 127 0.07 10.67 2.10
N LYS A 128 -0.52 11.51 2.97
CA LYS A 128 -1.27 12.70 2.56
C LYS A 128 -0.42 13.62 1.69
N LYS A 129 0.78 13.99 2.14
CA LYS A 129 1.68 14.90 1.40
C LYS A 129 2.11 14.33 0.06
N THR A 130 2.36 13.02 -0.02
CA THR A 130 2.68 12.34 -1.27
C THR A 130 1.50 12.40 -2.24
N VAL A 131 0.31 12.02 -1.78
CA VAL A 131 -0.90 12.02 -2.62
C VAL A 131 -1.26 13.44 -3.10
N GLU A 132 -1.19 14.43 -2.21
CA GLU A 132 -1.35 15.86 -2.55
C GLU A 132 -0.32 16.32 -3.60
N ARG A 133 0.94 15.88 -3.48
CA ARG A 133 2.01 16.20 -4.45
C ARG A 133 1.70 15.66 -5.85
N TYR A 134 1.03 14.52 -5.96
CA TYR A 134 0.53 13.96 -7.22
C TYR A 134 -0.83 14.55 -7.65
N GLY A 135 -1.29 15.62 -7.00
CA GLY A 135 -2.55 16.30 -7.31
C GLY A 135 -3.81 15.52 -6.94
N GLY A 136 -3.66 14.53 -6.05
CA GLY A 136 -4.72 13.69 -5.52
C GLY A 136 -5.22 14.11 -4.14
N ASN A 137 -6.07 13.27 -3.52
CA ASN A 137 -6.49 13.41 -2.13
C ASN A 137 -6.55 12.04 -1.41
N VAL A 138 -6.52 12.07 -0.07
CA VAL A 138 -6.68 10.88 0.77
C VAL A 138 -7.77 11.14 1.81
N ALA A 139 -8.60 10.14 2.06
CA ALA A 139 -9.69 10.16 3.04
C ALA A 139 -9.72 8.85 3.84
N VAL A 140 -10.49 8.87 4.93
CA VAL A 140 -10.69 7.72 5.81
C VAL A 140 -12.19 7.51 6.03
N GLU A 141 -12.65 6.28 5.84
CA GLU A 141 -14.06 5.88 5.92
C GLU A 141 -14.23 4.69 6.86
N ASP A 142 -15.46 4.47 7.34
CA ASP A 142 -15.78 3.27 8.11
C ASP A 142 -15.86 2.03 7.23
N ASN A 143 -15.33 0.91 7.73
CA ASN A 143 -15.52 -0.39 7.10
C ASN A 143 -16.67 -1.16 7.78
N ARG A 144 -17.54 -1.79 7.00
CA ARG A 144 -18.54 -2.75 7.51
C ARG A 144 -18.00 -4.19 7.41
N PRO A 145 -18.19 -5.06 8.43
CA PRO A 145 -18.87 -4.81 9.69
C PRO A 145 -18.06 -4.00 10.71
N GLN A 146 -16.72 -4.00 10.64
CA GLN A 146 -15.85 -3.22 11.52
C GLN A 146 -14.51 -2.84 10.82
N GLY A 147 -13.86 -1.78 11.30
CA GLY A 147 -12.54 -1.31 10.84
C GLY A 147 -12.59 0.01 10.06
N THR A 148 -11.53 0.28 9.31
CA THR A 148 -11.31 1.55 8.62
C THR A 148 -10.87 1.30 7.17
N VAL A 149 -11.42 2.05 6.22
CA VAL A 149 -10.97 2.09 4.81
C VAL A 149 -10.24 3.40 4.56
N PHE A 150 -9.02 3.32 4.03
CA PHE A 150 -8.33 4.50 3.50
C PHE A 150 -8.58 4.60 2.00
N VAL A 151 -9.13 5.73 1.56
CA VAL A 151 -9.47 5.99 0.16
C VAL A 151 -8.47 6.99 -0.41
N LEU A 152 -7.73 6.60 -1.45
CA LEU A 152 -6.76 7.46 -2.13
C LEU A 152 -7.27 7.75 -3.54
N HIS A 153 -7.53 9.02 -3.86
CA HIS A 153 -7.80 9.46 -5.21
C HIS A 153 -6.54 10.05 -5.82
N LEU A 154 -6.06 9.46 -6.90
CA LEU A 154 -4.93 9.98 -7.68
C LEU A 154 -5.42 10.44 -9.05
N ARG A 155 -4.77 11.48 -9.59
CA ARG A 155 -5.04 11.87 -10.98
C ARG A 155 -4.61 10.73 -11.88
N ARG A 156 -5.50 10.36 -12.81
CA ARG A 156 -5.15 9.41 -13.86
C ARG A 156 -3.99 10.01 -14.65
N ALA A 157 -2.91 9.24 -14.82
CA ALA A 157 -1.81 9.66 -15.69
C ALA A 157 -2.39 9.96 -17.09
N HIS A 158 -2.08 11.15 -17.61
CA HIS A 158 -2.42 11.46 -19.00
C HIS A 158 -1.56 10.59 -19.91
N PRO A 159 -2.17 9.93 -20.92
CA PRO A 159 -1.46 9.09 -21.88
C PRO A 159 -0.60 9.91 -22.86
#